data_AF-A0A358QR96-F1
#
_entry.id   AF-A0A358QR96-F1
#
_cell.length_a   1.000
_cell.length_b   1.000
_cell.length_c   1.000
_cell.angle_alpha   90.00
_cell.angle_beta   90.00
_cell.angle_gamma   90.00
#
_symmetry.space_group_name_H-M   'P 1'
#
loop_
_entity.id
_entity.type
_entity.pdbx_description
1 polymer ?
#
loop_
_entity_poly.entity_id
_entity_poly.type
_entity_poly.pdbx_seq_one_letter_code
_entity_poly.pdbx_strand_id
1 'polypeptide(L)' 'MANPRVAIIGAGAAGLSCAHELERLGCQPVIYEISRSDVVDYIHRVVVKIN' A
#
# COMPACT_ATOMS: atom_id res chain seq x y z
N MET A 1 -22.10 3.68 -7.74
CA MET A 1 -21.15 2.54 -7.78
C MET A 1 -20.38 2.54 -6.47
N ALA A 2 -20.18 1.37 -5.85
CA ALA A 2 -19.42 1.28 -4.61
C ALA A 2 -17.94 1.56 -4.91
N ASN A 3 -17.29 2.41 -4.10
CA ASN A 3 -15.84 2.59 -4.16
C ASN A 3 -15.20 1.47 -3.31
N PRO A 4 -14.61 0.43 -3.93
CA PRO A 4 -14.07 -0.69 -3.16
C PRO A 4 -12.92 -0.20 -2.26
N ARG A 5 -13.02 -0.54 -0.97
CA ARG A 5 -11.96 -0.26 0.01
C ARG A 5 -10.92 -1.35 -0.10
N VAL A 6 -9.75 -1.01 -0.62
CA VAL A 6 -8.65 -1.95 -0.88
C VAL A 6 -7.49 -1.69 0.08
N ALA A 7 -6.97 -2.76 0.69
CA ALA A 7 -5.72 -2.73 1.45
C ALA A 7 -4.67 -3.57 0.73
N ILE A 8 -3.44 -3.06 0.65
CA ILE A 8 -2.28 -3.76 0.09
C ILE A 8 -1.33 -4.03 1.25
N ILE A 9 -0.91 -5.29 1.40
CA ILE A 9 0.06 -5.71 2.41
C ILE A 9 1.40 -5.95 1.69
N GLY A 10 2.39 -5.13 2.02
CA GLY A 10 3.69 -5.04 1.35
C GLY A 10 3.80 -3.82 0.44
N ALA A 11 4.81 -3.00 0.66
CA ALA A 11 5.25 -1.85 -0.14
C ALA A 11 6.55 -2.14 -0.92
N GLY A 12 6.83 -3.41 -1.19
CA GLY A 12 7.83 -3.80 -2.19
C GLY A 12 7.36 -3.49 -3.62
N ALA A 13 8.18 -3.84 -4.61
CA ALA A 13 7.91 -3.55 -6.03
C ALA A 13 6.51 -4.00 -6.48
N ALA A 14 6.10 -5.23 -6.15
CA ALA A 14 4.78 -5.76 -6.52
C ALA A 14 3.62 -4.97 -5.89
N GLY A 15 3.74 -4.60 -4.61
CA GLY A 15 2.71 -3.85 -3.89
C GLY A 15 2.56 -2.43 -4.42
N LEU A 16 3.68 -1.75 -4.69
CA LEU A 16 3.68 -0.41 -5.28
C LEU A 16 3.16 -0.41 -6.72
N SER A 17 3.53 -1.41 -7.54
CA SER A 17 2.97 -1.56 -8.90
C SER A 17 1.46 -1.83 -8.87
N CYS A 18 1.00 -2.66 -7.93
CA CYS A 18 -0.43 -2.90 -7.74
C CYS A 18 -1.17 -1.63 -7.32
N ALA A 19 -0.60 -0.86 -6.38
CA ALA A 19 -1.16 0.43 -5.95
C ALA A 19 -1.28 1.42 -7.12
N HIS A 20 -0.23 1.53 -7.94
CA HIS A 20 -0.22 2.39 -9.11
C HIS A 20 -1.34 2.04 -10.11
N GLU A 21 -1.54 0.76 -10.41
CA GLU A 21 -2.59 0.35 -11.34
C GLU A 21 -3.99 0.55 -10.75
N LEU A 22 -4.18 0.28 -9.45
CA LEU A 22 -5.45 0.55 -8.77
C LEU A 22 -5.80 2.03 -8.77
N GLU A 23 -4.83 2.92 -8.58
CA GLU A 23 -5.04 4.37 -8.69
C GLU A 23 -5.45 4.79 -10.11
N ARG A 24 -4.83 4.22 -11.16
CA ARG A 24 -5.23 4.47 -12.56
C ARG A 24 -6.66 4.02 -12.86
N LEU A 25 -7.16 3.01 -12.14
CA LEU A 25 -8.53 2.53 -12.22
C LEU A 25 -9.51 3.30 -11.30
N GLY A 26 -9.05 4.35 -10.62
CA GLY A 26 -9.87 5.22 -9.76
C GLY A 26 -10.08 4.70 -8.33
N CYS A 27 -9.34 3.67 -7.91
CA CYS A 27 -9.35 3.17 -6.54
C CYS A 27 -8.26 3.87 -5.70
N GLN A 28 -8.50 4.08 -4.41
CA GLN A 28 -7.50 4.62 -3.48
C GLN A 28 -7.12 3.57 -2.44
N PRO A 29 -6.14 2.70 -2.73
CA PRO A 29 -5.74 1.66 -1.79
C PRO A 29 -4.96 2.22 -0.59
N VAL A 30 -5.05 1.54 0.55
CA VAL A 30 -4.18 1.79 1.71
C VAL A 30 -3.09 0.73 1.75
N ILE A 31 -1.82 1.15 1.73
CA ILE A 31 -0.67 0.24 1.76
C ILE A 31 -0.14 0.13 3.20
N TYR A 32 0.16 -1.08 3.65
CA TYR A 32 0.82 -1.38 4.92
C TYR A 32 2.13 -2.12 4.65
N GLU A 33 3.21 -1.73 5.32
CA GLU A 33 4.52 -2.38 5.24
C GLU A 33 5.07 -2.67 6.64
N ILE A 34 5.85 -3.75 6.75
CA ILE A 34 6.52 -4.13 7.98
C ILE A 34 7.91 -3.49 8.02
N SER A 35 8.20 -2.77 9.09
CA SER A 35 9.55 -2.39 9.47
C SER A 35 10.06 -3.45 10.44
N ARG A 36 11.08 -4.21 10.01
CA ARG A 36 11.68 -5.27 10.83
C ARG A 36 12.79 -4.72 11.71
N SER A 37 12.85 -5.18 12.95
CA SER A 37 13.98 -4.93 13.87
C SER A 37 14.28 -6.17 14.72
N ASP A 38 15.43 -6.19 15.39
CA ASP A 38 15.86 -7.35 16.21
C ASP A 38 14.99 -7.58 17.46
N VAL A 39 14.21 -6.57 17.87
CA VAL A 39 13.49 -6.57 19.15
C VAL A 39 11.97 -6.61 18.95
N VAL A 40 11.46 -5.92 17.94
CA VAL A 40 10.02 -5.84 17.63
C VAL A 40 9.77 -5.38 16.20
N ASP A 41 8.74 -5.91 15.56
CA ASP A 41 8.31 -5.48 14.24
C ASP A 41 7.22 -4.42 14.34
N TYR A 42 7.25 -3.44 13.43
CA TYR A 42 6.23 -2.39 13.34
C TYR A 42 5.56 -2.39 11.98
N ILE A 43 4.22 -2.37 11.98
CA ILE A 43 3.46 -2.12 10.75
C ILE A 43 3.22 -0.62 10.63
N HIS A 44 3.57 -0.05 9.48
CA HIS A 44 3.28 1.34 9.17
C HIS A 44 2.48 1.46 7.88
N ARG A 45 1.61 2.47 7.83
CA ARG A 45 0.91 2.86 6.60
C ARG A 45 1.91 3.58 5.70
N VAL A 46 2.01 3.14 4.46
CA VAL A 46 2.85 3.77 3.45
C VAL A 46 2.06 4.85 2.71
N VAL A 47 2.64 6.04 2.61
CA VAL A 47 2.11 7.17 1.84
C VAL A 47 2.95 7.29 0.58
N VAL A 48 2.35 6.99 -0.57
CA VAL A 48 3.00 7.19 -1.88
C VAL A 48 2.57 8.54 -2.42
N LYS A 49 3.54 9.35 -2.85
CA LYS A 49 3.27 10.60 -3.57
C LYS A 49 3.47 10.31 -5.05
N ILE A 50 2.38 10.13 -5.79
CA ILE A 50 2.44 9.99 -7.25
C ILE A 50 2.55 11.41 -7.83
N ASN A 51 3.66 11.68 -8.53
CA ASN A 51 3.88 12.93 -9.27
C ASN A 51 3.09 12.92 -10.59
#